data_AF-A0A523B619-F1
#
_entry.id   AF-A0A523B619-F1
#
_cell.length_a   1.000
_cell.length_b   1.000
_cell.length_c   1.000
_cell.angle_alpha   90.00
_cell.angle_beta   90.00
_cell.angle_gamma   90.00
#
_symmetry.space_group_name_H-M   'P 1'
#
loop_
_entity.id
_entity.type
_entity.pdbx_description
1 polymer ?
#
loop_
_entity_poly.entity_id
_entity_poly.type
_entity_poly.pdbx_seq_one_letter_code
_entity_poly.pdbx_strand_id
1 'polypeptide(L)'
;MSIREKMLTMDFEDVWSLMSALFAKPVELSSPSGRSKFTVWIDGDAIFVKLGSSGSVRVITKKVLEKCWKMAIDVASKGEDPFQPAWYYKTTNGTYIARILRYVVEGV
;
A
#
# COMPACT_ATOMS: atom_id res chain seq x y z
N MET A 1 -1.93 -7.12 -19.54
CA MET A 1 -1.84 -5.75 -18.98
C MET A 1 -0.78 -5.76 -17.90
N SER A 2 0.30 -5.01 -18.09
CA SER A 2 1.36 -4.87 -17.11
C SER A 2 0.85 -4.11 -15.87
N ILE A 3 1.49 -4.33 -14.72
CA ILE A 3 1.20 -3.58 -13.48
C ILE A 3 1.26 -2.08 -13.72
N ARG A 4 2.25 -1.64 -14.51
CA ARG A 4 2.42 -0.25 -14.94
C ARG A 4 1.18 0.27 -15.68
N GLU A 5 0.66 -0.47 -16.65
CA GLU A 5 -0.56 -0.09 -17.37
C GLU A 5 -1.76 -0.02 -16.44
N LYS A 6 -1.95 -1.01 -15.54
CA LYS A 6 -3.04 -1.00 -14.56
C LYS A 6 -2.99 0.26 -13.70
N MET A 7 -1.82 0.59 -13.15
CA MET A 7 -1.64 1.77 -12.31
C MET A 7 -1.94 3.07 -13.05
N LEU A 8 -1.44 3.21 -14.28
CA LEU A 8 -1.65 4.42 -15.08
C LEU A 8 -3.12 4.63 -15.47
N THR A 9 -3.96 3.60 -15.39
CA THR A 9 -5.41 3.69 -15.66
C THR A 9 -6.28 3.84 -14.42
N MET A 10 -5.73 3.74 -13.21
CA MET A 10 -6.50 3.78 -11.96
C MET A 10 -6.30 5.11 -11.24
N ASP A 11 -7.40 5.77 -10.93
CA ASP A 11 -7.37 6.94 -10.06
C ASP A 11 -7.21 6.51 -8.60
N PHE A 12 -6.74 7.44 -7.76
CA PHE A 12 -6.57 7.14 -6.34
C PHE A 12 -7.88 6.71 -5.66
N GLU A 13 -9.03 7.25 -6.07
CA GLU A 13 -10.32 6.88 -5.49
C GLU A 13 -10.73 5.44 -5.85
N ASP A 14 -10.36 4.94 -7.04
CA ASP A 14 -10.57 3.53 -7.40
C ASP A 14 -9.72 2.62 -6.51
N VAL A 15 -8.44 2.98 -6.34
CA VAL A 15 -7.51 2.26 -5.47
C VAL A 15 -8.00 2.29 -4.03
N TRP A 16 -8.43 3.45 -3.53
CA TRP A 16 -8.96 3.61 -2.17
C TRP A 16 -10.23 2.79 -1.95
N SER A 17 -11.12 2.73 -2.95
CA SER A 17 -12.34 1.92 -2.89
C SER A 17 -12.01 0.43 -2.82
N LEU A 18 -11.05 -0.04 -3.63
CA LEU A 18 -10.57 -1.42 -3.58
C LEU A 18 -9.91 -1.74 -2.24
N MET A 19 -9.07 -0.84 -1.74
CA MET A 19 -8.45 -0.98 -0.44
C MET A 19 -9.48 -1.08 0.67
N SER A 20 -10.47 -0.18 0.66
CA SER A 20 -11.57 -0.15 1.64
C SER A 20 -12.34 -1.47 1.62
N ALA A 21 -12.59 -2.05 0.45
CA ALA A 21 -13.25 -3.35 0.32
C ALA A 21 -12.37 -4.50 0.83
N LEU A 22 -11.10 -4.56 0.41
CA LEU A 22 -10.16 -5.63 0.77
C LEU A 22 -9.82 -5.63 2.27
N PHE A 23 -9.70 -4.45 2.87
CA PHE A 23 -9.27 -4.26 4.25
C PHE A 23 -10.41 -3.83 5.18
N ALA A 24 -11.67 -4.03 4.78
CA ALA A 24 -12.86 -3.83 5.63
C ALA A 24 -12.82 -4.73 6.89
N LYS A 25 -12.09 -5.84 6.80
CA LYS A 25 -11.73 -6.70 7.94
C LYS A 25 -10.21 -6.79 8.04
N PRO A 26 -9.66 -7.09 9.22
CA PRO A 26 -8.23 -7.30 9.38
C PRO A 26 -7.70 -8.42 8.46
N VAL A 27 -6.74 -8.08 7.60
CA VAL A 27 -6.06 -8.99 6.68
C VAL A 27 -4.61 -9.14 7.08
N GLU A 28 -4.12 -10.37 7.26
CA GLU A 28 -2.70 -10.63 7.48
C GLU A 28 -1.95 -10.63 6.15
N LEU A 29 -0.91 -9.80 6.04
CA LEU A 29 0.03 -9.78 4.94
C LEU A 29 1.40 -10.29 5.44
N SER A 30 2.02 -11.17 4.65
CA SER A 30 3.35 -11.71 4.92
C SER A 30 4.36 -11.29 3.85
N SER A 31 5.63 -11.15 4.23
CA SER A 31 6.71 -11.08 3.22
C SER A 31 6.76 -12.38 2.40
N PRO A 32 7.24 -12.35 1.15
CA PRO A 32 7.44 -13.57 0.35
C PRO A 32 8.29 -14.63 1.05
N SER A 33 9.24 -14.18 1.89
CA SER A 33 10.09 -15.04 2.73
C SER A 33 9.45 -15.49 4.06
N GLY A 34 8.20 -15.10 4.35
CA GLY A 34 7.48 -15.39 5.59
C GLY A 34 8.01 -14.69 6.85
N ARG A 35 9.14 -13.98 6.76
CA ARG A 35 9.87 -13.40 7.90
C ARG A 35 9.17 -12.22 8.57
N SER A 36 8.33 -11.47 7.84
CA SER A 36 7.56 -10.38 8.44
C SER A 36 6.07 -10.51 8.16
N LYS A 37 5.28 -10.51 9.23
CA LYS A 37 3.82 -10.52 9.21
C LYS A 37 3.29 -9.21 9.75
N PHE A 38 2.27 -8.67 9.12
CA PHE A 38 1.54 -7.53 9.63
C PHE A 38 0.08 -7.62 9.25
N THR A 39 -0.79 -7.16 10.13
CA THR A 39 -2.24 -7.11 9.89
C THR A 39 -2.63 -5.71 9.42
N VAL A 40 -3.44 -5.63 8.37
CA VAL A 40 -3.92 -4.39 7.78
C VAL A 40 -5.43 -4.33 7.88
N TRP A 41 -5.99 -3.20 8.30
CA TRP A 41 -7.42 -2.90 8.18
C TRP A 41 -7.63 -1.41 7.92
N ILE A 42 -8.79 -1.06 7.38
CA ILE A 42 -9.25 0.32 7.22
C ILE A 42 -10.33 0.62 8.24
N ASP A 43 -10.23 1.79 8.84
CA ASP A 43 -11.28 2.38 9.67
C ASP A 43 -11.33 3.89 9.38
N GLY A 44 -12.50 4.36 8.92
CA GLY A 44 -12.67 5.71 8.38
C GLY A 44 -11.67 6.04 7.26
N ASP A 45 -11.00 7.19 7.38
CA ASP A 45 -10.02 7.69 6.41
C ASP A 45 -8.56 7.26 6.73
N ALA A 46 -8.38 6.11 7.38
CA ALA A 46 -7.06 5.64 7.76
C ALA A 46 -6.89 4.12 7.59
N ILE A 47 -5.67 3.75 7.22
CA ILE A 47 -5.18 2.38 7.28
C ILE A 47 -4.41 2.20 8.57
N PHE A 48 -4.72 1.09 9.23
CA PHE A 48 -4.01 0.63 10.40
C PHE A 48 -3.17 -0.58 10.03
N VAL A 49 -1.93 -0.59 10.51
CA VAL A 49 -0.95 -1.65 10.27
C VAL A 49 -0.42 -2.13 11.61
N LYS A 50 -0.79 -3.34 12.03
CA LYS A 50 -0.29 -3.97 13.24
C LYS A 50 0.87 -4.90 12.92
N LEU A 51 2.02 -4.67 13.54
CA LEU A 51 3.21 -5.50 13.35
C LEU A 51 3.08 -6.80 14.15
N GLY A 52 3.27 -7.95 13.50
CA GLY A 52 3.18 -9.25 14.17
C GLY A 52 4.27 -9.46 15.22
N SER A 53 5.45 -8.86 15.03
CA SER A 53 6.60 -9.02 15.94
C SER A 53 6.50 -8.22 17.24
N SER A 54 5.97 -6.99 17.19
CA SER A 54 5.94 -6.09 18.35
C SER A 54 4.52 -5.77 18.84
N GLY A 55 3.49 -6.14 18.07
CA GLY A 55 2.11 -5.72 18.31
C GLY A 55 1.86 -4.22 18.07
N SER A 56 2.89 -3.45 17.70
CA SER A 56 2.77 -2.01 17.50
C SER A 56 1.86 -1.70 16.31
N VAL A 57 1.00 -0.70 16.47
CA VAL A 57 0.12 -0.21 15.41
C VAL A 57 0.74 1.03 14.77
N ARG A 58 0.69 1.09 13.44
CA ARG A 58 1.01 2.27 12.64
C ARG A 58 -0.28 2.72 11.96
N VAL A 59 -0.43 4.04 11.83
CA VAL A 59 -1.59 4.66 11.19
C VAL A 59 -1.12 5.42 9.96
N ILE A 60 -1.79 5.21 8.83
CA ILE A 60 -1.49 5.84 7.55
C ILE A 60 -2.80 6.45 7.05
N THR A 61 -2.87 7.78 7.00
CA THR A 61 -4.10 8.46 6.57
C THR A 61 -4.30 8.38 5.06
N LYS A 62 -5.56 8.48 4.61
CA LYS A 62 -5.93 8.56 3.19
C LYS A 62 -5.11 9.62 2.45
N LYS A 63 -4.92 10.80 3.05
CA LYS A 63 -4.10 11.89 2.50
C LYS A 63 -2.62 11.52 2.29
N VAL A 64 -2.04 10.73 3.18
CA VAL A 64 -0.66 10.25 3.01
C VAL A 64 -0.60 9.23 1.88
N LEU A 65 -1.58 8.32 1.80
CA LEU A 65 -1.66 7.32 0.74
C LEU A 65 -1.87 7.97 -0.63
N GLU A 66 -2.70 8.99 -0.75
CA GLU A 66 -2.92 9.71 -2.00
C GLU A 66 -1.61 10.33 -2.51
N LYS A 67 -0.83 10.97 -1.62
CA LYS A 67 0.49 11.49 -1.97
C LYS A 67 1.45 10.38 -2.41
N CYS A 68 1.42 9.24 -1.74
CA CYS A 68 2.22 8.08 -2.09
C CYS A 68 1.81 7.49 -3.44
N TRP A 69 0.51 7.42 -3.73
CA TRP A 69 -0.02 6.99 -5.02
C TRP A 69 0.47 7.88 -6.15
N LYS A 70 0.42 9.20 -5.98
CA LYS A 70 0.95 10.17 -6.96
C LYS A 70 2.44 9.96 -7.25
N MET A 71 3.25 9.68 -6.22
CA MET A 71 4.66 9.31 -6.42
C MET A 71 4.80 7.96 -7.15
N ALA A 72 3.98 6.97 -6.80
CA ALA A 72 3.98 5.67 -7.45
C ALA A 72 3.68 5.80 -8.96
N ILE A 73 2.72 6.65 -9.35
CA ILE A 73 2.41 6.96 -10.74
C ILE A 73 3.59 7.64 -11.46
N ASP A 74 4.21 8.63 -10.83
CA ASP A 74 5.40 9.31 -11.40
C ASP A 74 6.56 8.33 -11.65
N VAL A 75 6.87 7.46 -10.68
CA VAL A 75 7.90 6.42 -10.80
C VAL A 75 7.53 5.40 -11.89
N ALA A 76 6.27 4.94 -11.92
CA ALA A 76 5.78 4.04 -12.96
C ALA A 76 5.87 4.67 -14.35
N SER A 77 5.59 5.97 -14.48
CA SER A 77 5.69 6.70 -15.75
C SER A 77 7.12 6.74 -16.31
N LYS A 78 8.13 6.71 -15.42
CA LYS A 78 9.56 6.66 -15.76
C LYS A 78 10.07 5.24 -16.08
N GLY A 79 9.23 4.22 -15.90
CA GLY A 79 9.57 2.82 -16.16
C GLY A 79 10.30 2.13 -15.00
N GLU A 80 10.28 2.74 -13.81
CA GLU A 80 10.85 2.17 -12.59
C GLU A 80 9.78 1.39 -11.79
N ASP A 81 10.19 0.54 -10.84
CA ASP A 81 9.28 -0.18 -9.95
C ASP A 81 8.67 0.80 -8.93
N PRO A 82 7.36 1.10 -9.01
CA PRO A 82 6.72 2.11 -8.18
C PRO A 82 6.53 1.66 -6.74
N PHE A 83 6.70 0.37 -6.44
CA PHE A 83 6.49 -0.20 -5.11
C PHE A 83 7.80 -0.51 -4.39
N GLN A 84 8.90 0.15 -4.76
CA GLN A 84 10.10 0.11 -3.92
C GLN A 84 9.88 0.98 -2.67
N PRO A 85 10.13 0.45 -1.45
CA PRO A 85 10.02 1.22 -0.21
C PRO A 85 10.80 2.54 -0.21
N ALA A 86 11.92 2.57 -0.95
CA ALA A 86 12.80 3.71 -1.09
C ALA A 86 12.08 4.96 -1.63
N TRP A 87 11.04 4.82 -2.46
CA TRP A 87 10.28 5.96 -2.97
C TRP A 87 9.42 6.65 -1.91
N TYR A 88 9.07 5.91 -0.85
CA TYR A 88 8.21 6.37 0.23
C TYR A 88 9.02 6.77 1.47
N TYR A 89 10.33 7.00 1.32
CA TYR A 89 11.27 7.33 2.41
C TYR A 89 10.87 8.52 3.28
N LYS A 90 10.11 9.48 2.73
CA LYS A 90 9.55 10.62 3.49
C LYS A 90 8.43 10.22 4.44
N THR A 91 7.98 8.96 4.39
CA THR A 91 7.02 8.38 5.32
C THR A 91 7.75 7.38 6.21
N THR A 92 7.53 7.44 7.52
CA THR A 92 8.03 6.42 8.47
C THR A 92 7.40 5.03 8.24
N ASN A 93 6.47 4.93 7.29
CA ASN A 93 5.70 3.73 6.95
C ASN A 93 5.96 3.24 5.52
N GLY A 94 7.01 3.71 4.85
CA GLY A 94 7.21 3.49 3.40
C GLY A 94 7.19 2.03 2.96
N THR A 95 7.78 1.14 3.76
CA THR A 95 7.74 -0.32 3.52
C THR A 95 6.32 -0.88 3.52
N TYR A 96 5.45 -0.41 4.43
CA TYR A 96 4.08 -0.88 4.53
C TYR A 96 3.22 -0.32 3.40
N ILE A 97 3.39 0.97 3.09
CA ILE A 97 2.69 1.62 1.97
C ILE A 97 2.98 0.90 0.65
N ALA A 98 4.27 0.69 0.36
CA ALA A 98 4.71 0.00 -0.84
C ALA A 98 4.07 -1.39 -0.98
N ARG A 99 4.05 -2.17 0.10
CA ARG A 99 3.46 -3.52 0.11
C ARG A 99 1.95 -3.52 -0.05
N ILE A 100 1.26 -2.62 0.65
CA ILE A 100 -0.20 -2.52 0.59
C ILE A 100 -0.64 -2.13 -0.82
N LEU A 101 -0.02 -1.10 -1.41
CA LEU A 101 -0.35 -0.67 -2.76
C LEU A 101 -0.03 -1.77 -3.80
N ARG A 102 1.12 -2.44 -3.65
CA ARG A 102 1.46 -3.59 -4.50
C ARG A 102 0.40 -4.69 -4.41
N TYR A 103 0.01 -5.08 -3.20
CA TYR A 103 -1.02 -6.12 -2.99
C TYR A 103 -2.35 -5.78 -3.67
N VAL A 104 -2.78 -4.53 -3.57
CA VAL A 104 -4.04 -4.05 -4.15
C VAL A 104 -4.00 -4.05 -5.67
N VAL A 105 -2.90 -3.56 -6.26
CA VAL A 105 -2.75 -3.41 -7.72
C VAL A 105 -2.43 -4.74 -8.41
N GLU A 106 -1.58 -5.55 -7.79
CA GLU A 106 -1.26 -6.88 -8.31
C GLU A 106 -2.53 -7.73 -8.32
N GLY A 107 -3.37 -7.61 -7.28
CA GLY A 107 -4.61 -8.35 -7.14
C GLY A 107 -4.29 -9.85 -7.08
N VAL A 108 -4.26 -10.42 -5.88
CA VAL A 108 -3.94 -11.85 -5.69
C VAL A 108 -4.75 -12.72 -6.66
#